data_AF-A0A957VCR3-F1
#
_entry.id   AF-A0A957VCR3-F1
#
_cell.length_a   1.000
_cell.length_b   1.000
_cell.length_c   1.000
_cell.angle_alpha   90.00
_cell.angle_beta   90.00
_cell.angle_gamma   90.00
#
_symmetry.space_group_name_H-M   'P 1'
#
loop_
_entity.id
_entity.type
_entity.pdbx_description
1 polymer ?
#
loop_
_entity_poly.entity_id
_entity_poly.type
_entity_poly.pdbx_seq_one_letter_code
_entity_poly.pdbx_strand_id
1 'polypeptide(L)'
;MNRRKFIRSAGLVGLLAFLQACRLADIAQFLREAPSPTPPPPATPWPTTTATPLPPPTPISLAGEPTQPPPPTASITPTGTPTPTGPPQPAGNISPIATPTATPTPTPTPTPTPYPPGPPSKLGLFVTRHDPKVLEITSAGQPALIKTIEFDSNFVKGLKDSSPTTLIVSRLGQLDQMNLDIEPGPLVQAFTETLLPLATENRRMEAILGWEAYNEPVADTPDKMRRLADFEA
;
A
#
# COMPACT_ATOMS: atom_id res chain seq x y z
N MET A 1 64.39 -20.07 5.04
CA MET A 1 63.37 -19.78 4.00
C MET A 1 62.74 -18.41 4.31
N ASN A 2 62.74 -17.45 3.38
CA ASN A 2 62.37 -16.06 3.67
C ASN A 2 60.84 -15.84 3.49
N ARG A 3 60.14 -15.26 4.49
CA ARG A 3 58.66 -15.12 4.55
C ARG A 3 58.05 -14.44 3.32
N ARG A 4 58.80 -13.53 2.68
CA ARG A 4 58.40 -12.87 1.44
C ARG A 4 58.40 -13.78 0.21
N LYS A 5 59.26 -14.81 0.18
CA LYS A 5 59.27 -15.81 -0.91
C LYS A 5 58.07 -16.75 -0.79
N PHE A 6 57.69 -17.13 0.44
CA PHE A 6 56.54 -17.99 0.71
C PHE A 6 55.20 -17.36 0.32
N ILE A 7 54.99 -16.07 0.66
CA ILE A 7 53.74 -15.35 0.31
C ILE A 7 53.61 -15.18 -1.21
N ARG A 8 54.72 -14.92 -1.92
CA ARG A 8 54.71 -14.81 -3.39
C ARG A 8 54.43 -16.15 -4.07
N SER A 9 54.96 -17.26 -3.56
CA SER A 9 54.67 -18.58 -4.10
C SER A 9 53.26 -19.07 -3.79
N ALA A 10 52.73 -18.80 -2.59
CA ALA A 10 51.37 -19.20 -2.23
C ALA A 10 50.29 -18.39 -2.98
N GLY A 11 50.52 -17.09 -3.20
CA GLY A 11 49.58 -16.24 -3.94
C GLY A 11 49.46 -16.60 -5.42
N LEU A 12 50.56 -17.05 -6.05
CA LEU A 12 50.56 -17.42 -7.46
C LEU A 12 49.86 -18.77 -7.71
N VAL A 13 50.01 -19.73 -6.79
CA VAL A 13 49.31 -21.03 -6.86
C VAL A 13 47.81 -20.85 -6.59
N GLY A 14 47.42 -19.97 -5.66
CA GLY A 14 46.01 -19.66 -5.40
C GLY A 14 45.30 -18.99 -6.57
N LEU A 15 45.99 -18.07 -7.27
CA LEU A 15 45.44 -17.39 -8.46
C LEU A 15 45.23 -18.38 -9.62
N LEU A 16 46.18 -19.30 -9.87
CA LEU A 16 46.05 -20.31 -10.91
C LEU A 16 44.92 -21.32 -10.63
N ALA A 17 44.72 -21.71 -9.36
CA ALA A 17 43.62 -22.59 -8.98
C ALA A 17 42.25 -21.89 -9.14
N PHE A 18 42.15 -20.60 -8.82
CA PHE A 18 40.93 -19.81 -9.04
C PHE A 18 40.60 -19.67 -10.54
N LEU A 19 41.61 -19.38 -11.37
CA LEU A 19 41.44 -19.28 -12.83
C LEU A 19 41.05 -20.62 -13.49
N GLN A 20 41.53 -21.76 -12.97
CA GLN A 20 41.07 -23.08 -13.42
C GLN A 20 39.63 -23.39 -12.97
N ALA A 21 39.24 -23.02 -11.76
CA ALA A 21 37.88 -23.23 -11.27
C ALA A 21 36.84 -22.39 -12.02
N CYS A 22 37.22 -21.20 -12.51
CA CYS A 22 36.33 -20.31 -13.25
C CYS A 22 36.10 -20.69 -14.73
N ARG A 23 36.67 -21.81 -15.24
CA ARG A 23 36.46 -22.32 -16.61
C ARG A 23 36.36 -21.22 -17.69
N LEU A 24 37.31 -20.29 -17.72
CA LEU A 24 37.30 -19.19 -18.71
C LEU A 24 37.33 -19.68 -20.18
N ALA A 25 37.72 -20.94 -20.43
CA ALA A 25 37.62 -21.55 -21.74
C ALA A 25 36.15 -21.69 -22.24
N ASP A 26 35.18 -21.87 -21.33
CA ASP A 26 33.76 -21.98 -21.69
C ASP A 26 33.15 -20.59 -22.02
N ILE A 27 33.67 -19.50 -21.44
CA ILE A 27 33.22 -18.12 -21.73
C ILE A 27 33.65 -17.69 -23.14
N ALA A 28 34.82 -18.12 -23.61
CA ALA A 28 35.29 -17.83 -24.97
C ALA A 28 34.45 -18.53 -26.06
N GLN A 29 33.81 -19.67 -25.75
CA GLN A 29 32.88 -20.34 -26.65
C GLN A 29 31.52 -19.63 -26.70
N PHE A 30 31.02 -19.15 -25.56
CA PHE A 30 29.72 -18.45 -25.48
C PHE A 30 29.69 -17.11 -26.25
N LEU A 31 30.84 -16.42 -26.36
CA LEU A 31 30.95 -15.17 -27.12
C LEU A 31 31.05 -15.37 -28.64
N ARG A 32 31.21 -16.61 -29.13
CA ARG A 32 31.41 -16.89 -30.56
C ARG A 32 30.14 -17.33 -31.30
N GLU A 33 29.06 -17.62 -30.57
CA GLU A 33 27.77 -18.09 -31.10
C GLU A 33 26.60 -17.17 -30.69
N ALA A 34 26.76 -15.85 -30.78
CA ALA A 34 25.62 -14.95 -30.67
C ALA A 34 24.71 -15.12 -31.90
N PRO A 35 23.44 -15.58 -31.78
CA PRO A 35 22.52 -15.59 -32.89
C PRO A 35 22.19 -14.17 -33.33
N SER A 36 22.09 -13.97 -34.65
CA SER A 36 21.70 -12.70 -35.27
C SER A 36 20.34 -12.20 -34.73
N PRO A 37 20.17 -10.90 -34.42
CA PRO A 37 18.92 -10.39 -33.88
C PRO A 37 17.79 -10.51 -34.91
N THR A 38 16.78 -11.31 -34.59
CA THR A 38 15.51 -11.38 -35.32
C THR A 38 14.81 -10.02 -35.26
N PRO A 39 14.29 -9.48 -36.38
CA PRO A 39 13.54 -8.22 -36.36
C PRO A 39 12.28 -8.34 -35.48
N PRO A 40 11.87 -7.25 -34.80
CA PRO A 40 10.68 -7.24 -33.97
C PRO A 40 9.41 -7.47 -34.83
N PRO A 41 8.38 -8.11 -34.27
CA PRO A 41 7.11 -8.29 -34.98
C PRO A 41 6.44 -6.93 -35.25
N PRO A 42 5.61 -6.82 -36.32
CA PRO A 42 4.85 -5.62 -36.61
C PRO A 42 3.93 -5.24 -35.45
N ALA A 43 3.86 -3.94 -35.13
CA ALA A 43 3.00 -3.42 -34.08
C ALA A 43 1.52 -3.73 -34.36
N THR A 44 0.87 -4.44 -33.44
CA THR A 44 -0.57 -4.66 -33.45
C THR A 44 -1.31 -3.36 -33.12
N PRO A 45 -2.31 -2.93 -33.91
CA PRO A 45 -3.09 -1.74 -33.58
C PRO A 45 -3.89 -1.96 -32.28
N TRP A 46 -3.90 -0.95 -31.42
CA TRP A 46 -4.60 -0.96 -30.15
C TRP A 46 -6.12 -0.92 -30.37
N PRO A 47 -6.92 -1.71 -29.63
CA PRO A 47 -8.37 -1.60 -29.71
C PRO A 47 -8.83 -0.25 -29.16
N THR A 48 -9.53 0.52 -29.98
CA THR A 48 -10.23 1.74 -29.54
C THR A 48 -11.42 1.35 -28.67
N THR A 49 -11.32 1.55 -27.36
CA THR A 49 -12.45 1.42 -26.45
C THR A 49 -13.35 2.65 -26.60
N THR A 50 -14.55 2.44 -27.15
CA THR A 50 -15.62 3.46 -27.12
C THR A 50 -16.12 3.55 -25.69
N ALA A 51 -15.89 4.68 -25.03
CA ALA A 51 -16.38 4.92 -23.67
C ALA A 51 -17.91 5.09 -23.68
N THR A 52 -18.61 4.26 -22.91
CA THR A 52 -20.03 4.46 -22.60
C THR A 52 -20.18 5.67 -21.67
N PRO A 53 -21.05 6.65 -21.96
CA PRO A 53 -21.23 7.81 -21.10
C PRO A 53 -21.82 7.41 -19.74
N LEU A 54 -21.25 7.96 -18.66
CA LEU A 54 -21.80 7.82 -17.30
C LEU A 54 -23.15 8.54 -17.17
N PRO A 55 -24.08 8.03 -16.34
CA PRO A 55 -25.29 8.75 -16.00
C PRO A 55 -24.97 10.04 -15.22
N PRO A 56 -25.78 11.10 -15.36
CA PRO A 56 -25.57 12.37 -14.67
C PRO A 56 -25.76 12.24 -13.15
N PRO A 57 -25.04 13.02 -12.33
CA PRO A 57 -25.14 12.96 -10.88
C PRO A 57 -26.48 13.54 -10.38
N THR A 58 -27.09 12.85 -9.42
CA THR A 58 -28.27 13.30 -8.68
C THR A 58 -27.88 14.42 -7.70
N PRO A 59 -28.61 15.55 -7.63
CA PRO A 59 -28.27 16.63 -6.71
C PRO A 59 -28.51 16.22 -5.24
N ILE A 60 -27.49 16.41 -4.40
CA ILE A 60 -27.55 16.23 -2.94
C ILE A 60 -28.09 17.52 -2.32
N SER A 61 -29.20 17.43 -1.59
CA SER A 61 -29.76 18.55 -0.81
C SER A 61 -28.92 18.76 0.46
N LEU A 62 -28.23 19.90 0.55
CA LEU A 62 -27.51 20.34 1.75
C LEU A 62 -28.49 21.03 2.72
N ALA A 63 -29.25 20.24 3.47
CA ALA A 63 -29.93 20.70 4.67
C ALA A 63 -29.25 20.05 5.88
N GLY A 64 -28.37 20.81 6.55
CA GLY A 64 -27.70 20.36 7.76
C GLY A 64 -28.69 20.21 8.91
N GLU A 65 -28.67 19.06 9.57
CA GLU A 65 -29.44 18.76 10.77
C GLU A 65 -28.60 19.15 12.01
N PRO A 66 -29.13 19.92 12.99
CA PRO A 66 -28.37 20.33 14.16
C PRO A 66 -28.15 19.17 15.14
N THR A 67 -26.90 18.98 15.56
CA THR A 67 -26.45 18.01 16.55
C THR A 67 -27.11 18.24 17.92
N GLN A 68 -27.94 17.31 18.39
CA GLN A 68 -28.50 17.34 19.74
C GLN A 68 -27.52 16.73 20.77
N PRO A 69 -27.36 17.31 21.99
CA PRO A 69 -26.50 16.75 23.04
C PRO A 69 -27.06 15.43 23.62
N PRO A 70 -26.20 14.55 24.20
CA PRO A 70 -26.64 13.27 24.76
C PRO A 70 -27.51 13.44 26.01
N PRO A 71 -28.44 12.49 26.28
CA PRO A 71 -29.32 12.55 27.45
C PRO A 71 -28.57 12.22 28.75
N PRO A 72 -28.94 12.83 29.90
CA PRO A 72 -28.30 12.56 31.19
C PRO A 72 -28.64 11.18 31.76
N THR A 73 -27.63 10.53 32.33
CA THR A 73 -27.69 9.24 33.02
C THR A 73 -28.63 9.28 34.24
N ALA A 74 -29.61 8.39 34.28
CA ALA A 74 -30.55 8.27 35.41
C ALA A 74 -29.86 7.68 36.65
N SER A 75 -29.87 8.42 37.74
CA SER A 75 -29.45 7.98 39.08
C SER A 75 -30.65 7.35 39.80
N ILE A 76 -30.56 6.07 40.14
CA ILE A 76 -31.59 5.35 40.90
C ILE A 76 -31.51 5.74 42.38
N THR A 77 -32.49 6.51 42.85
CA THR A 77 -32.69 6.84 44.27
C THR A 77 -33.76 5.91 44.85
N PRO A 78 -33.54 5.25 46.01
CA PRO A 78 -34.48 4.29 46.55
C PRO A 78 -35.75 4.91 47.16
N THR A 79 -36.80 4.10 47.03
CA THR A 79 -38.22 4.21 47.38
C THR A 79 -38.55 4.87 48.72
N GLY A 80 -39.29 5.98 48.68
CA GLY A 80 -40.00 6.56 49.82
C GLY A 80 -41.43 6.02 49.95
N THR A 81 -41.80 5.68 51.18
CA THR A 81 -43.10 5.16 51.67
C THR A 81 -44.30 6.07 51.31
N PRO A 82 -45.48 5.51 50.93
CA PRO A 82 -46.65 6.31 50.58
C PRO A 82 -47.43 6.83 51.80
N THR A 83 -47.89 8.09 51.72
CA THR A 83 -48.79 8.75 52.70
C THR A 83 -49.96 9.39 51.93
N PRO A 84 -51.21 9.38 52.46
CA PRO A 84 -52.42 9.22 51.64
C PRO A 84 -53.09 10.49 51.09
N THR A 85 -53.92 10.17 50.09
CA THR A 85 -54.90 10.87 49.24
C THR A 85 -55.64 12.09 49.81
N GLY A 86 -55.59 13.22 49.09
CA GLY A 86 -56.53 14.34 49.19
C GLY A 86 -57.66 14.26 48.14
N PRO A 87 -58.82 14.93 48.36
CA PRO A 87 -60.04 14.76 47.55
C PRO A 87 -60.00 15.46 46.17
N PRO A 88 -60.83 15.01 45.20
CA PRO A 88 -60.71 15.39 43.79
C PRO A 88 -61.35 16.75 43.45
N GLN A 89 -60.70 17.52 42.56
CA GLN A 89 -61.21 18.76 41.97
C GLN A 89 -61.62 18.54 40.49
N PRO A 90 -62.67 19.21 39.96
CA PRO A 90 -63.38 18.80 38.73
C PRO A 90 -62.61 18.97 37.41
N ALA A 91 -62.96 18.10 36.46
CA ALA A 91 -62.35 17.91 35.15
C ALA A 91 -62.47 19.12 34.20
N GLY A 92 -61.32 19.60 33.72
CA GLY A 92 -61.21 20.53 32.60
C GLY A 92 -61.17 19.81 31.25
N ASN A 93 -61.98 20.32 30.33
CA ASN A 93 -62.15 20.01 28.90
C ASN A 93 -60.92 19.41 28.17
N ILE A 94 -61.05 18.21 27.58
CA ILE A 94 -59.98 17.54 26.81
C ILE A 94 -60.11 17.86 25.32
N SER A 95 -59.06 18.43 24.72
CA SER A 95 -58.91 18.69 23.28
C SER A 95 -58.57 17.38 22.52
N PRO A 96 -58.99 17.20 21.24
CA PRO A 96 -58.78 15.94 20.52
C PRO A 96 -57.28 15.64 20.28
N ILE A 97 -56.90 14.40 20.57
CA ILE A 97 -55.55 13.83 20.39
C ILE A 97 -55.20 13.76 18.89
N ALA A 98 -54.05 14.33 18.51
CA ALA A 98 -53.49 14.19 17.17
C ALA A 98 -53.08 12.73 16.91
N THR A 99 -53.49 12.18 15.76
CA THR A 99 -53.15 10.81 15.35
C THR A 99 -51.64 10.72 15.04
N PRO A 100 -50.91 9.73 15.59
CA PRO A 100 -49.47 9.60 15.33
C PRO A 100 -49.22 9.24 13.85
N THR A 101 -48.29 9.95 13.24
CA THR A 101 -47.79 9.64 11.88
C THR A 101 -46.90 8.40 11.94
N ALA A 102 -47.08 7.46 11.03
CA ALA A 102 -46.31 6.22 11.01
C ALA A 102 -44.83 6.50 10.73
N THR A 103 -43.95 5.97 11.58
CA THR A 103 -42.49 6.04 11.41
C THR A 103 -42.07 5.25 10.16
N PRO A 104 -41.24 5.82 9.26
CA PRO A 104 -40.77 5.09 8.10
C PRO A 104 -39.95 3.87 8.50
N THR A 105 -40.20 2.74 7.84
CA THR A 105 -39.43 1.51 8.02
C THR A 105 -38.05 1.68 7.37
N PRO A 106 -36.92 1.39 8.07
CA PRO A 106 -35.60 1.48 7.46
C PRO A 106 -35.47 0.51 6.28
N THR A 107 -34.87 1.00 5.19
CA THR A 107 -34.50 0.14 4.05
C THR A 107 -33.31 -0.73 4.45
N PRO A 108 -33.32 -2.05 4.18
CA PRO A 108 -32.20 -2.90 4.53
C PRO A 108 -30.94 -2.46 3.77
N THR A 109 -29.83 -2.30 4.49
CA THR A 109 -28.52 -2.09 3.88
C THR A 109 -28.16 -3.32 3.04
N PRO A 110 -27.77 -3.16 1.76
CA PRO A 110 -27.36 -4.30 0.94
C PRO A 110 -26.17 -5.00 1.59
N THR A 111 -26.21 -6.34 1.58
CA THR A 111 -25.04 -7.14 1.99
C THR A 111 -23.94 -6.94 0.94
N PRO A 112 -22.72 -6.53 1.34
CA PRO A 112 -21.62 -6.36 0.40
C PRO A 112 -21.35 -7.71 -0.30
N THR A 113 -21.24 -7.67 -1.63
CA THR A 113 -20.85 -8.84 -2.40
C THR A 113 -19.34 -9.06 -2.17
N PRO A 114 -18.91 -10.25 -1.71
CA PRO A 114 -17.49 -10.55 -1.59
C PRO A 114 -16.79 -10.37 -2.93
N TYR A 115 -15.52 -9.96 -2.90
CA TYR A 115 -14.71 -9.99 -4.11
C TYR A 115 -14.70 -11.44 -4.64
N PRO A 116 -15.08 -11.68 -5.90
CA PRO A 116 -15.27 -13.03 -6.38
C PRO A 116 -13.92 -13.76 -6.38
N PRO A 117 -13.86 -15.00 -5.87
CA PRO A 117 -12.69 -15.85 -6.08
C PRO A 117 -12.52 -16.08 -7.58
N GLY A 118 -11.28 -15.99 -8.07
CA GLY A 118 -10.98 -16.09 -9.48
C GLY A 118 -9.47 -16.22 -9.73
N PRO A 119 -9.02 -16.30 -11.00
CA PRO A 119 -7.61 -16.23 -11.31
C PRO A 119 -7.01 -14.89 -10.83
N PRO A 120 -5.67 -14.81 -10.65
CA PRO A 120 -5.00 -13.61 -10.19
C PRO A 120 -5.43 -12.36 -10.96
N SER A 121 -5.76 -11.30 -10.21
CA SER A 121 -6.24 -10.06 -10.77
C SER A 121 -5.10 -9.25 -11.39
N LYS A 122 -5.41 -8.48 -12.45
CA LYS A 122 -4.49 -7.47 -13.01
C LYS A 122 -4.48 -6.17 -12.21
N LEU A 123 -5.23 -6.08 -11.11
CA LEU A 123 -5.30 -4.89 -10.28
C LEU A 123 -3.95 -4.61 -9.59
N GLY A 124 -3.63 -3.32 -9.48
CA GLY A 124 -2.63 -2.80 -8.56
C GLY A 124 -3.32 -2.13 -7.38
N LEU A 125 -2.84 -2.37 -6.16
CA LEU A 125 -3.34 -1.70 -4.96
C LEU A 125 -2.27 -0.75 -4.40
N PHE A 126 -2.70 0.42 -3.93
CA PHE A 126 -1.87 1.28 -3.11
C PHE A 126 -2.40 1.30 -1.68
N VAL A 127 -1.57 0.87 -0.72
CA VAL A 127 -1.95 0.70 0.68
C VAL A 127 -1.19 1.70 1.53
N THR A 128 -1.92 2.54 2.27
CA THR A 128 -1.30 3.58 3.11
C THR A 128 -1.23 3.24 4.59
N ARG A 129 -1.94 2.19 5.02
CA ARG A 129 -2.03 1.76 6.40
C ARG A 129 -2.39 0.29 6.47
N HIS A 130 -2.03 -0.34 7.57
CA HIS A 130 -2.52 -1.67 7.89
C HIS A 130 -4.04 -1.66 8.11
N ASP A 131 -4.75 -2.51 7.37
CA ASP A 131 -6.16 -2.85 7.60
C ASP A 131 -6.35 -4.36 7.31
N PRO A 132 -6.94 -5.14 8.23
CA PRO A 132 -7.14 -6.58 8.04
C PRO A 132 -7.88 -6.93 6.74
N LYS A 133 -8.79 -6.06 6.27
CA LYS A 133 -9.52 -6.29 5.02
C LYS A 133 -8.62 -6.28 3.78
N VAL A 134 -7.45 -5.64 3.85
CA VAL A 134 -6.48 -5.69 2.75
C VAL A 134 -5.94 -7.11 2.59
N LEU A 135 -5.73 -7.85 3.68
CA LEU A 135 -5.31 -9.25 3.61
C LEU A 135 -6.42 -10.13 3.00
N GLU A 136 -7.68 -9.89 3.36
CA GLU A 136 -8.84 -10.60 2.78
C GLU A 136 -8.92 -10.38 1.26
N ILE A 137 -8.83 -9.13 0.81
CA ILE A 137 -8.87 -8.77 -0.61
C ILE A 137 -7.64 -9.32 -1.34
N THR A 138 -6.46 -9.29 -0.71
CA THR A 138 -5.23 -9.84 -1.29
C THR A 138 -5.33 -11.35 -1.46
N SER A 139 -5.88 -12.06 -0.47
CA SER A 139 -6.10 -13.50 -0.54
C SER A 139 -7.13 -13.89 -1.61
N ALA A 140 -8.25 -13.19 -1.68
CA ALA A 140 -9.33 -13.50 -2.62
C ALA A 140 -9.00 -13.08 -4.06
N GLY A 141 -8.41 -11.90 -4.24
CA GLY A 141 -8.20 -11.28 -5.53
C GLY A 141 -6.81 -11.44 -6.12
N GLN A 142 -5.81 -11.78 -5.29
CA GLN A 142 -4.41 -11.99 -5.70
C GLN A 142 -3.93 -10.89 -6.69
N PRO A 143 -3.89 -9.61 -6.26
CA PRO A 143 -3.53 -8.50 -7.13
C PRO A 143 -2.11 -8.68 -7.68
N ALA A 144 -1.86 -8.21 -8.90
CA ALA A 144 -0.54 -8.32 -9.50
C ALA A 144 0.52 -7.53 -8.72
N LEU A 145 0.15 -6.35 -8.21
CA LEU A 145 1.05 -5.41 -7.55
C LEU A 145 0.38 -4.82 -6.30
N ILE A 146 1.13 -4.73 -5.21
CA ILE A 146 0.81 -3.90 -4.06
C ILE A 146 1.96 -2.93 -3.85
N LYS A 147 1.67 -1.64 -3.99
CA LYS A 147 2.52 -0.55 -3.51
C LYS A 147 2.08 -0.20 -2.08
N THR A 148 3.01 -0.02 -1.15
CA THR A 148 2.64 0.29 0.25
C THR A 148 3.61 1.28 0.91
N ILE A 149 3.08 2.15 1.77
CA ILE A 149 3.89 2.87 2.77
C ILE A 149 3.81 2.24 4.17
N GLU A 150 2.96 1.21 4.33
CA GLU A 150 2.92 0.34 5.50
C GLU A 150 3.86 -0.85 5.26
N PHE A 151 4.99 -0.85 5.96
CA PHE A 151 6.05 -1.85 5.83
C PHE A 151 6.39 -2.54 7.16
N ASP A 152 5.44 -2.59 8.11
CA ASP A 152 5.53 -3.55 9.20
C ASP A 152 5.81 -4.96 8.66
N SER A 153 6.78 -5.65 9.27
CA SER A 153 7.26 -6.93 8.75
C SER A 153 6.21 -8.03 8.82
N ASN A 154 5.28 -7.98 9.79
CA ASN A 154 4.18 -8.95 9.85
C ASN A 154 3.13 -8.65 8.79
N PHE A 155 2.84 -7.38 8.53
CA PHE A 155 1.87 -7.00 7.51
C PHE A 155 2.34 -7.40 6.11
N VAL A 156 3.54 -6.99 5.69
CA VAL A 156 4.04 -7.31 4.34
C VAL A 156 4.26 -8.81 4.14
N LYS A 157 4.67 -9.51 5.20
CA LYS A 157 4.73 -10.98 5.19
C LYS A 157 3.35 -11.59 5.06
N GLY A 158 2.35 -11.09 5.79
CA GLY A 158 0.96 -11.52 5.66
C GLY A 158 0.40 -11.34 4.24
N LEU A 159 0.72 -10.22 3.59
CA LEU A 159 0.37 -9.99 2.18
C LEU A 159 1.03 -11.04 1.28
N LYS A 160 2.33 -11.29 1.46
CA LYS A 160 3.08 -12.24 0.65
C LYS A 160 2.61 -13.68 0.84
N ASP A 161 2.31 -14.07 2.09
CA ASP A 161 1.77 -15.39 2.40
C ASP A 161 0.35 -15.57 1.83
N SER A 162 -0.46 -14.50 1.82
CA SER A 162 -1.82 -14.51 1.27
C SER A 162 -1.85 -14.58 -0.27
N SER A 163 -0.83 -14.03 -0.93
CA SER A 163 -0.69 -14.06 -2.38
C SER A 163 0.80 -14.10 -2.79
N PRO A 164 1.38 -15.32 -2.90
CA PRO A 164 2.82 -15.48 -3.18
C PRO A 164 3.29 -14.88 -4.50
N THR A 165 2.39 -14.73 -5.47
CA THR A 165 2.65 -14.17 -6.80
C THR A 165 2.53 -12.64 -6.86
N THR A 166 1.94 -12.01 -5.84
CA THR A 166 1.85 -10.55 -5.75
C THR A 166 3.24 -9.94 -5.59
N LEU A 167 3.52 -8.93 -6.42
CA LEU A 167 4.71 -8.11 -6.28
C LEU A 167 4.44 -7.05 -5.20
N ILE A 168 5.34 -6.91 -4.24
CA ILE A 168 5.22 -5.91 -3.18
C ILE A 168 6.32 -4.89 -3.36
N VAL A 169 5.94 -3.64 -3.58
CA VAL A 169 6.86 -2.49 -3.65
C VAL A 169 6.56 -1.59 -2.46
N SER A 170 7.56 -1.37 -1.60
CA SER A 170 7.41 -0.51 -0.43
C SER A 170 7.95 0.88 -0.70
N ARG A 171 7.49 1.87 0.06
CA ARG A 171 8.04 3.23 0.05
C ARG A 171 8.17 3.72 1.48
N LEU A 172 9.22 4.50 1.75
CA LEU A 172 9.31 5.22 3.02
C LEU A 172 8.17 6.26 3.10
N GLY A 173 7.39 6.22 4.19
CA GLY A 173 6.20 7.05 4.36
C GLY A 173 6.51 8.50 4.72
N GLN A 174 7.64 8.74 5.41
CA GLN A 174 8.03 10.01 6.00
C GLN A 174 9.29 10.56 5.33
N LEU A 175 9.21 10.79 4.03
CA LEU A 175 10.23 11.56 3.31
C LEU A 175 9.67 12.95 3.00
N ASP A 176 10.43 13.98 3.34
CA ASP A 176 10.15 15.34 2.91
C ASP A 176 10.28 15.47 1.38
N GLN A 177 9.82 16.58 0.81
CA GLN A 177 10.07 16.88 -0.60
C GLN A 177 11.57 16.84 -0.88
N MET A 178 11.97 16.10 -1.92
CA MET A 178 13.37 16.02 -2.33
C MET A 178 13.91 17.40 -2.70
N ASN A 179 15.01 17.80 -2.07
CA ASN A 179 15.69 19.07 -2.36
C ASN A 179 16.69 18.89 -3.50
N LEU A 180 16.28 19.22 -4.73
CA LEU A 180 17.15 19.13 -5.93
C LEU A 180 18.03 20.36 -6.17
N ASP A 181 18.03 21.34 -5.25
CA ASP A 181 18.91 22.51 -5.34
C ASP A 181 20.34 22.19 -4.88
N ILE A 182 20.53 21.07 -4.18
CA ILE A 182 21.82 20.56 -3.74
C ILE A 182 22.33 19.40 -4.62
N GLU A 183 23.59 19.02 -4.43
CA GLU A 183 24.19 17.88 -5.12
C GLU A 183 23.55 16.55 -4.70
N PRO A 184 23.36 15.59 -5.64
CA PRO A 184 22.59 14.37 -5.38
C PRO A 184 23.33 13.35 -4.49
N GLY A 185 24.67 13.33 -4.50
CA GLY A 185 25.45 12.33 -3.76
C GLY A 185 25.11 12.22 -2.27
N PRO A 186 25.10 13.32 -1.50
CA PRO A 186 24.65 13.30 -0.10
C PRO A 186 23.19 12.85 0.10
N LEU A 187 22.29 13.15 -0.85
CA LEU A 187 20.89 12.71 -0.79
C LEU A 187 20.79 11.19 -0.97
N VAL A 188 21.51 10.62 -1.94
CA VAL A 188 21.58 9.17 -2.17
C VAL A 188 22.09 8.47 -0.92
N GLN A 189 23.16 8.99 -0.31
CA GLN A 189 23.73 8.43 0.91
C GLN A 189 22.71 8.43 2.06
N ALA A 190 22.07 9.57 2.34
CA ALA A 190 21.12 9.70 3.44
C ALA A 190 19.88 8.80 3.24
N PHE A 191 19.36 8.71 2.02
CA PHE A 191 18.26 7.80 1.68
C PHE A 191 18.69 6.34 1.89
N THR A 192 19.86 5.95 1.39
CA THR A 192 20.39 4.60 1.49
C THR A 192 20.64 4.18 2.95
N GLU A 193 21.23 5.05 3.75
CA GLU A 193 21.47 4.80 5.19
C GLU A 193 20.17 4.60 5.96
N THR A 194 19.11 5.32 5.58
CA THR A 194 17.77 5.15 6.16
C THR A 194 17.12 3.85 5.71
N LEU A 195 17.24 3.52 4.43
CA LEU A 195 16.57 2.39 3.81
C LEU A 195 17.22 1.05 4.19
N LEU A 196 18.54 0.96 4.19
CA LEU A 196 19.28 -0.30 4.32
C LEU A 196 18.87 -1.11 5.55
N PRO A 197 18.79 -0.57 6.77
CA PRO A 197 18.37 -1.34 7.94
C PRO A 197 16.95 -1.91 7.82
N LEU A 198 16.06 -1.23 7.07
CA LEU A 198 14.69 -1.66 6.84
C LEU A 198 14.62 -2.72 5.73
N ALA A 199 15.29 -2.47 4.61
CA ALA A 199 15.31 -3.35 3.45
C ALA A 199 16.08 -4.65 3.69
N THR A 200 17.04 -4.64 4.61
CA THR A 200 17.87 -5.82 4.94
C THR A 200 17.36 -6.66 6.10
N GLU A 201 16.25 -6.27 6.73
CA GLU A 201 15.58 -7.13 7.71
C GLU A 201 14.95 -8.33 6.99
N ASN A 202 15.23 -9.55 7.48
CA ASN A 202 14.92 -10.80 6.77
C ASN A 202 13.45 -10.91 6.34
N ARG A 203 12.49 -10.61 7.23
CA ARG A 203 11.06 -10.77 6.89
C ARG A 203 10.62 -9.80 5.81
N ARG A 204 11.12 -8.56 5.84
CA ARG A 204 10.88 -7.58 4.78
C ARG A 204 11.56 -7.99 3.48
N MET A 205 12.80 -8.45 3.52
CA MET A 205 13.55 -8.87 2.34
C MET A 205 12.89 -10.06 1.61
N GLU A 206 12.30 -10.99 2.35
CA GLU A 206 11.54 -12.12 1.79
C GLU A 206 10.21 -11.71 1.14
N ALA A 207 9.60 -10.62 1.63
CA ALA A 207 8.27 -10.20 1.20
C ALA A 207 8.28 -9.08 0.14
N ILE A 208 9.16 -8.10 0.29
CA ILE A 208 9.23 -6.87 -0.50
C ILE A 208 10.21 -7.07 -1.65
N LEU A 209 9.72 -6.90 -2.88
CA LEU A 209 10.53 -7.02 -4.09
C LEU A 209 11.41 -5.79 -4.33
N GLY A 210 10.92 -4.61 -3.99
CA GLY A 210 11.62 -3.36 -4.27
C GLY A 210 11.15 -2.22 -3.39
N TRP A 211 11.96 -1.18 -3.37
CA TRP A 211 11.68 0.05 -2.64
C TRP A 211 11.64 1.22 -3.61
N GLU A 212 10.58 1.99 -3.52
CA GLU A 212 10.44 3.26 -4.22
C GLU A 212 11.03 4.39 -3.37
N ALA A 213 11.69 5.33 -4.02
CA ALA A 213 12.25 6.52 -3.39
C ALA A 213 11.18 7.62 -3.22
N TYR A 214 11.47 8.85 -3.66
CA TYR A 214 10.59 10.00 -3.49
C TYR A 214 9.38 9.96 -4.43
N ASN A 215 8.22 10.34 -3.90
CA ASN A 215 7.02 10.48 -4.71
C ASN A 215 6.95 11.89 -5.30
N GLU A 216 6.88 11.97 -6.63
CA GLU A 216 6.71 13.22 -7.37
C GLU A 216 7.81 14.27 -7.04
N PRO A 217 9.10 13.93 -7.26
CA PRO A 217 10.16 14.93 -7.17
C PRO A 217 9.90 16.10 -8.14
N VAL A 218 10.05 17.33 -7.67
CA VAL A 218 9.83 18.55 -8.47
C VAL A 218 11.14 18.95 -9.14
N ALA A 219 11.34 18.45 -10.34
CA ALA A 219 12.49 18.76 -11.19
C ALA A 219 12.08 19.73 -12.32
N ASP A 220 11.82 20.98 -11.95
CA ASP A 220 11.29 22.03 -12.83
C ASP A 220 12.33 22.68 -13.77
N THR A 221 13.58 22.24 -13.72
CA THR A 221 14.66 22.68 -14.61
C THR A 221 15.45 21.49 -15.18
N PRO A 222 16.12 21.64 -16.36
CA PRO A 222 16.98 20.59 -16.89
C PRO A 222 18.09 20.12 -15.94
N ASP A 223 18.65 21.04 -15.15
CA ASP A 223 19.68 20.72 -14.17
C ASP A 223 19.11 19.89 -13.00
N LYS A 224 17.92 20.23 -12.51
CA LYS A 224 17.23 19.42 -11.50
C LYS A 224 16.81 18.05 -12.04
N MET A 225 16.40 17.96 -13.31
CA MET A 225 16.12 16.68 -13.97
C MET A 225 17.38 15.81 -14.05
N ARG A 226 18.55 16.40 -14.35
CA ARG A 226 19.82 15.68 -14.32
C ARG A 226 20.15 15.18 -12.91
N ARG A 227 20.01 16.04 -11.89
CA ARG A 227 20.26 15.66 -10.49
C ARG A 227 19.33 14.56 -10.00
N LEU A 228 18.06 14.59 -10.42
CA LEU A 228 17.11 13.51 -10.14
C LEU A 228 17.57 12.20 -10.81
N ALA A 229 17.99 12.25 -12.08
CA ALA A 229 18.54 11.08 -12.77
C ALA A 229 19.79 10.53 -12.08
N ASP A 230 20.69 11.39 -11.61
CA ASP A 230 21.89 11.00 -10.86
C ASP A 230 21.55 10.40 -9.48
N PHE A 231 20.41 10.76 -8.88
CA PHE A 231 19.94 10.17 -7.64
C PHE A 231 19.33 8.77 -7.84
N GLU A 232 18.63 8.54 -8.95
CA GLU A 232 17.95 7.27 -9.26
C GLU A 232 18.85 6.21 -9.93
N ALA A 233 20.09 6.57 -10.29
CA ALA A 233 21.04 5.72 -11.01
C ALA A 233 21.81 4.75 -10.09
#